data_AF-A0A9P6XJS3-F1
#
_entry.id   AF-A0A9P6XJS3-F1
#
_cell.length_a   1.000
_cell.length_b   1.000
_cell.length_c   1.000
_cell.angle_alpha   90.00
_cell.angle_beta   90.00
_cell.angle_gamma   90.00
#
_symmetry.space_group_name_H-M   'P 1'
#
loop_
_entity.id
_entity.type
_entity.pdbx_description
1 polymer ?
#
loop_
_entity_poly.entity_id
_entity_poly.type
_entity_poly.pdbx_seq_one_letter_code
_entity_poly.pdbx_strand_id
1 'polypeptide(L)'
;MIQQAEANAEADRARRETIEMANRADSVMSETEKAMDDFKEQLDKAEAEKLKEKITTLRTEALKAQSGDASVNPEELKAKIDDLQSSSLKLFEMVYKNRAAQNDTTSTDNSSANNAQ
;
A
#
# COMPACT_ATOMS: atom_id res chain seq x y z
N MET A 1 -22.79 31.00 23.49
CA MET A 1 -23.46 29.68 23.37
C MET A 1 -23.42 29.14 21.94
N ILE A 2 -23.70 29.93 20.89
CA ILE A 2 -23.66 29.47 19.48
C ILE A 2 -22.22 29.10 19.04
N GLN A 3 -21.23 29.97 19.29
CA GLN A 3 -19.83 29.71 18.92
C GLN A 3 -19.21 28.46 19.58
N GLN A 4 -19.66 28.13 20.79
CA GLN A 4 -19.18 26.94 21.51
C GLN A 4 -19.77 25.65 20.92
N ALA A 5 -21.01 25.71 20.42
CA ALA A 5 -21.68 24.57 19.80
C ALA A 5 -21.09 24.25 18.42
N GLU A 6 -20.73 25.28 17.64
CA GLU A 6 -20.10 25.12 16.31
C GLU A 6 -18.70 24.51 16.42
N ALA A 7 -17.87 25.00 17.35
CA ALA A 7 -16.52 24.48 17.55
C ALA A 7 -16.51 22.99 17.96
N ASN A 8 -17.46 22.59 18.82
CA ASN A 8 -17.60 21.18 19.20
C ASN A 8 -18.08 20.31 18.03
N ALA A 9 -19.01 20.82 17.20
CA ALA A 9 -19.49 20.09 16.04
C ALA A 9 -18.39 19.85 15.00
N GLU A 10 -17.47 20.80 14.81
CA GLU A 10 -16.33 20.66 13.90
C GLU A 10 -15.28 19.68 14.45
N ALA A 11 -14.96 19.77 15.74
CA ALA A 11 -14.03 18.84 16.38
C ALA A 11 -14.55 17.39 16.36
N ASP A 12 -15.84 17.18 16.61
CA ASP A 12 -16.46 15.85 16.56
C ASP A 12 -16.48 15.29 15.13
N ARG A 13 -16.71 16.13 14.12
CA ARG A 13 -16.62 15.73 12.70
C ARG A 13 -15.21 15.32 12.33
N ALA A 14 -14.21 16.16 12.65
CA ALA A 14 -12.81 15.85 12.37
C ALA A 14 -12.39 14.54 13.04
N ARG A 15 -12.78 14.33 14.31
CA ARG A 15 -12.49 13.08 15.02
C ARG A 15 -13.11 11.87 14.34
N ARG A 16 -14.36 11.98 13.89
CA ARG A 16 -15.04 10.91 13.16
C ARG A 16 -14.34 10.59 11.85
N GLU A 17 -14.00 11.61 11.06
CA GLU A 17 -13.29 11.44 9.79
C GLU A 17 -11.92 10.78 9.98
N THR A 18 -11.17 11.19 11.02
CA THR A 18 -9.88 10.59 11.37
C THR A 18 -10.01 9.12 11.72
N ILE A 19 -11.04 8.72 12.47
CA ILE A 19 -11.32 7.30 12.78
C ILE A 19 -11.70 6.52 11.51
N GLU A 20 -12.53 7.08 10.64
CA GLU A 20 -12.92 6.46 9.38
C GLU A 20 -11.70 6.24 8.47
N MET A 21 -10.80 7.23 8.39
CA MET A 21 -9.54 7.10 7.65
C MET A 21 -8.60 6.07 8.28
N ALA A 22 -8.52 5.97 9.62
CA ALA A 22 -7.72 4.95 10.29
C ALA A 22 -8.20 3.53 9.99
N ASN A 23 -9.52 3.30 9.99
CA ASN A 23 -10.08 1.99 9.63
C ASN A 23 -9.80 1.63 8.15
N ARG A 24 -9.84 2.63 7.27
CA ARG A 24 -9.45 2.45 5.86
C ARG A 24 -7.97 2.15 5.73
N ALA A 25 -7.11 2.83 6.49
CA ALA A 25 -5.68 2.57 6.53
C ALA A 25 -5.40 1.11 6.96
N ASP A 26 -6.04 0.63 8.02
CA ASP A 26 -5.88 -0.75 8.49
C ASP A 26 -6.26 -1.78 7.42
N SER A 27 -7.38 -1.55 6.73
CA SER A 27 -7.82 -2.42 5.63
C SER A 27 -6.80 -2.47 4.50
N VAL A 28 -6.31 -1.30 4.05
CA VAL A 28 -5.33 -1.20 2.97
C VAL A 28 -3.98 -1.83 3.38
N MET A 29 -3.51 -1.55 4.58
CA MET A 29 -2.26 -2.13 5.09
C MET A 29 -2.33 -3.65 5.13
N SER A 30 -3.43 -4.21 5.64
CA SER A 30 -3.58 -5.67 5.71
C SER A 30 -3.67 -6.31 4.31
N GLU A 31 -4.36 -5.68 3.37
CA GLU A 31 -4.44 -6.16 1.98
C GLU A 31 -3.07 -6.11 1.30
N THR A 32 -2.34 -5.01 1.46
CA THR A 32 -0.98 -4.87 0.94
C THR A 32 -0.03 -5.88 1.55
N GLU A 33 0.00 -6.04 2.89
CA GLU A 33 0.86 -7.03 3.56
C GLU A 33 0.60 -8.44 3.05
N LYS A 34 -0.69 -8.81 2.92
CA LYS A 34 -1.07 -10.12 2.38
C LYS A 34 -0.57 -10.31 0.95
N ALA A 35 -0.79 -9.33 0.08
CA ALA A 35 -0.30 -9.41 -1.30
C ALA A 35 1.24 -9.47 -1.35
N MET A 36 1.93 -8.76 -0.47
CA MET A 36 3.39 -8.82 -0.38
C MET A 36 3.87 -10.21 0.01
N ASP A 37 3.20 -10.87 0.95
CA ASP A 37 3.53 -12.23 1.37
C ASP A 37 3.24 -13.25 0.26
N ASP A 38 2.11 -13.11 -0.44
CA ASP A 38 1.70 -13.98 -1.55
C ASP A 38 2.70 -13.92 -2.73
N PHE A 39 3.29 -12.75 -2.98
CA PHE A 39 4.24 -12.53 -4.08
C PHE A 39 5.70 -12.37 -3.63
N LYS A 40 6.04 -12.65 -2.37
CA LYS A 40 7.36 -12.36 -1.75
C LYS A 40 8.58 -12.81 -2.54
N GLU A 41 8.47 -13.93 -3.25
CA GLU A 41 9.56 -14.51 -4.04
C GLU A 41 9.79 -13.78 -5.37
N GLN A 42 8.77 -13.07 -5.86
CA GLN A 42 8.77 -12.36 -7.13
C GLN A 42 9.01 -10.86 -6.95
N LEU A 43 8.84 -10.34 -5.74
CA LEU A 43 9.02 -8.93 -5.41
C LEU A 43 10.50 -8.55 -5.34
N ASP A 44 10.82 -7.35 -5.83
CA ASP A 44 12.12 -6.76 -5.58
C ASP A 44 12.28 -6.45 -4.08
N LYS A 45 13.39 -6.89 -3.48
CA LYS A 45 13.62 -6.76 -2.04
C LYS A 45 13.72 -5.30 -1.61
N ALA A 46 14.34 -4.43 -2.40
CA ALA A 46 14.51 -3.03 -2.04
C ALA A 46 13.18 -2.27 -2.09
N GLU A 47 12.37 -2.52 -3.13
CA GLU A 47 11.03 -1.91 -3.23
C GLU A 47 10.05 -2.49 -2.20
N ALA A 48 10.13 -3.79 -1.90
CA ALA A 48 9.35 -4.42 -0.84
C ALA A 48 9.68 -3.83 0.54
N GLU A 49 10.96 -3.62 0.88
CA GLU A 49 11.34 -2.99 2.14
C GLU A 49 10.80 -1.55 2.26
N LYS A 50 10.89 -0.75 1.19
CA LYS A 50 10.28 0.60 1.16
C LYS A 50 8.78 0.55 1.41
N LEU A 51 8.09 -0.45 0.85
CA LEU A 51 6.65 -0.61 1.04
C LEU A 51 6.31 -0.98 2.50
N LYS A 52 7.11 -1.84 3.14
CA LYS A 52 6.97 -2.17 4.57
C LYS A 52 7.21 -0.96 5.48
N GLU A 53 8.17 -0.10 5.15
CA GLU A 53 8.40 1.15 5.90
C GLU A 53 7.18 2.08 5.83
N LYS A 54 6.55 2.20 4.64
CA LYS A 54 5.31 2.96 4.47
C LYS A 54 4.16 2.38 5.30
N ILE A 55 4.01 1.06 5.31
CA ILE A 55 2.99 0.37 6.13
C ILE A 55 3.23 0.64 7.62
N THR A 56 4.47 0.54 8.08
CA THR A 56 4.82 0.79 9.50
C THR A 56 4.53 2.24 9.91
N THR A 57 4.84 3.18 9.03
CA THR A 57 4.55 4.60 9.23
C THR A 57 3.04 4.84 9.31
N LEU A 58 2.29 4.32 8.33
CA LEU A 58 0.84 4.47 8.26
C LEU A 58 0.15 3.82 9.46
N ARG A 59 0.63 2.66 9.92
CA ARG A 59 0.14 1.96 11.13
C ARG A 59 0.30 2.81 12.37
N THR A 60 1.45 3.45 12.53
CA THR A 60 1.71 4.34 13.67
C THR A 60 0.72 5.51 13.68
N GLU A 61 0.38 6.06 12.52
CA GLU A 61 -0.56 7.18 12.41
C GLU A 61 -2.02 6.76 12.57
N ALA A 62 -2.40 5.60 12.03
CA ALA A 62 -3.71 5.00 12.24
C ALA A 62 -3.98 4.75 13.74
N LEU A 63 -2.97 4.26 14.49
CA LEU A 63 -3.08 4.06 15.93
C LEU A 63 -3.25 5.38 16.70
N LYS A 64 -2.53 6.43 16.31
CA LYS A 64 -2.70 7.78 16.89
C LYS A 64 -4.11 8.32 16.59
N ALA A 65 -4.57 8.17 15.36
CA ALA A 65 -5.92 8.53 14.94
C ALA A 65 -7.00 7.82 15.77
N GLN A 66 -6.87 6.50 15.95
CA GLN A 66 -7.79 5.70 16.77
C GLN A 66 -7.77 6.10 18.25
N SER A 67 -6.62 6.53 18.76
CA SER A 67 -6.47 7.04 20.13
C SER A 67 -7.10 8.42 20.33
N GLY A 68 -7.56 9.07 19.26
CA GLY A 68 -8.11 10.43 19.30
C GLY A 68 -7.04 11.50 19.42
N ASP A 69 -5.81 11.24 18.95
CA ASP A 69 -4.74 12.22 18.90
C ASP A 69 -5.10 13.33 17.91
N ALA A 70 -5.25 14.55 18.43
CA ALA A 70 -5.59 15.72 17.63
C ALA A 70 -4.47 16.16 16.67
N SER A 71 -3.26 15.58 16.79
CA SER A 71 -2.17 15.83 15.85
C SER A 71 -2.36 15.12 14.52
N VAL A 72 -3.31 14.18 14.40
CA VAL A 72 -3.52 13.42 13.17
C VAL A 72 -4.53 14.12 12.28
N ASN A 73 -4.04 14.63 11.16
CA ASN A 73 -4.86 15.23 10.13
C ASN A 73 -5.49 14.13 9.24
N PRO A 74 -6.83 14.05 9.11
CA PRO A 74 -7.49 13.07 8.26
C PRO A 74 -7.07 13.18 6.78
N GLU A 75 -6.76 14.37 6.29
CA GLU A 75 -6.27 14.58 4.91
C GLU A 75 -4.87 13.98 4.70
N GLU A 76 -3.98 14.15 5.68
CA GLU A 76 -2.63 13.57 5.62
C GLU A 76 -2.69 12.04 5.68
N LEU A 77 -3.56 11.50 6.54
CA LEU A 77 -3.78 10.07 6.67
C LEU A 77 -4.31 9.50 5.34
N LYS A 78 -5.27 10.19 4.71
CA LYS A 78 -5.77 9.85 3.38
C LYS A 78 -4.67 9.85 2.33
N ALA A 79 -3.83 10.89 2.29
CA ALA A 79 -2.74 10.98 1.33
C ALA A 79 -1.74 9.81 1.47
N LYS A 80 -1.43 9.38 2.70
CA LYS A 80 -0.56 8.23 2.96
C LYS A 80 -1.21 6.89 2.58
N ILE A 81 -2.52 6.75 2.78
CA ILE A 81 -3.29 5.60 2.28
C ILE A 81 -3.18 5.52 0.76
N ASP A 82 -3.45 6.62 0.06
CA ASP A 82 -3.42 6.67 -1.40
C ASP A 82 -2.00 6.41 -1.95
N ASP A 83 -0.96 6.93 -1.28
CA ASP A 83 0.45 6.65 -1.60
C ASP A 83 0.83 5.18 -1.39
N LEU A 84 0.36 4.56 -0.30
CA LEU A 84 0.56 3.12 -0.06
C LEU A 84 -0.09 2.28 -1.16
N GLN A 85 -1.34 2.60 -1.54
CA GLN A 85 -2.05 1.92 -2.63
C GLN A 85 -1.31 2.07 -3.96
N SER A 86 -0.89 3.29 -4.32
CA SER A 86 -0.15 3.55 -5.55
C SER A 86 1.19 2.80 -5.59
N SER A 87 1.91 2.78 -4.46
CA SER A 87 3.19 2.09 -4.35
C SER A 87 3.02 0.56 -4.45
N SER A 88 1.98 0.03 -3.82
CA SER A 88 1.60 -1.39 -3.91
C SER A 88 1.31 -1.79 -5.35
N LEU A 89 0.45 -1.04 -6.05
CA LEU A 89 0.09 -1.30 -7.45
C LEU A 89 1.31 -1.30 -8.37
N LYS A 90 2.20 -0.30 -8.25
CA LYS A 90 3.43 -0.22 -9.06
C LYS A 90 4.34 -1.43 -8.83
N LEU A 91 4.50 -1.84 -7.58
CA LEU A 91 5.33 -2.97 -7.22
C LEU A 91 4.78 -4.27 -7.83
N PHE A 92 3.47 -4.52 -7.70
CA PHE A 92 2.85 -5.71 -8.29
C PHE A 92 2.83 -5.66 -9.82
N GLU A 93 2.65 -4.49 -10.44
CA GLU A 93 2.74 -4.35 -11.90
C GLU A 93 4.13 -4.75 -12.43
N MET A 94 5.20 -4.36 -11.73
CA MET A 94 6.57 -4.79 -12.08
C MET A 94 6.74 -6.30 -11.95
N VAL A 95 6.18 -6.93 -10.91
CA VAL A 95 6.18 -8.39 -10.76
C VAL A 95 5.50 -9.08 -11.94
N TYR A 96 4.31 -8.64 -12.33
CA TYR A 96 3.58 -9.22 -13.46
C TYR A 96 4.35 -9.04 -14.78
N LYS A 97 4.93 -7.87 -15.02
CA LYS A 97 5.75 -7.60 -16.22
C LYS A 97 7.00 -8.48 -16.26
N ASN A 98 7.72 -8.62 -15.15
CA ASN A 98 8.90 -9.47 -15.06
C ASN A 98 8.57 -10.95 -15.28
N ARG A 99 7.44 -11.41 -14.74
CA ARG A 99 6.95 -12.79 -14.94
C ARG A 99 6.53 -13.07 -16.38
N ALA A 100 5.91 -12.11 -17.06
CA ALA A 100 5.57 -12.25 -18.48
C ALA A 100 6.84 -12.37 -19.35
N ALA A 101 7.85 -11.53 -19.11
CA ALA A 101 9.12 -11.57 -19.83
C ALA A 101 9.91 -12.87 -19.64
N GLN A 102 9.82 -13.50 -18.46
CA GLN A 102 10.46 -14.80 -18.22
C GLN A 102 9.75 -15.98 -18.90
N ASN A 103 8.45 -15.91 -19.19
CA ASN A 103 7.75 -17.01 -19.84
C ASN A 103 8.01 -17.08 -21.36
N ASP A 104 8.26 -15.95 -22.02
CA ASP A 104 8.58 -15.91 -23.46
C ASP A 104 9.99 -16.45 -23.79
N THR A 105 10.90 -16.52 -22.81
CA THR A 105 12.28 -16.96 -23.03
C THR A 105 12.48 -18.48 -23.00
N THR A 106 11.44 -19.27 -22.70
CA THR A 106 11.52 -20.74 -22.59
C THR A 106 11.09 -21.52 -23.85
N SER A 107 10.73 -20.87 -24.95
CA SER A 107 10.18 -21.54 -26.15
C SER A 107 11.06 -21.51 -27.41
N THR A 108 12.33 -21.09 -27.36
CA THR A 108 13.15 -20.95 -28.60
C THR A 108 14.41 -21.82 -28.69
N ASP A 109 14.81 -22.56 -27.64
CA ASP A 109 16.04 -23.37 -27.70
C ASP A 109 15.76 -24.88 -27.81
N ASN A 110 15.04 -25.29 -28.87
CA ASN A 110 15.11 -26.66 -29.36
C ASN A 110 14.73 -26.75 -30.85
N SER A 111 15.60 -26.27 -31.72
CA SER A 111 15.53 -26.60 -33.15
C SER A 111 16.94 -26.84 -33.70
N SER A 112 17.38 -28.07 -33.42
CA SER A 112 18.07 -28.94 -34.37
C SER A 112 19.34 -28.40 -35.02
N ALA A 113 20.44 -28.55 -34.29
CA ALA A 113 21.70 -28.96 -34.89
C ALA A 113 21.49 -30.30 -35.63
N ASN A 114 21.25 -30.25 -36.94
CA ASN A 114 21.45 -31.36 -37.87
C ASN A 114 21.35 -30.84 -39.30
N ASN A 115 22.48 -30.46 -39.89
CA ASN A 115 22.89 -31.04 -41.18
C ASN A 115 24.36 -30.67 -41.47
N ALA A 116 25.26 -31.56 -41.09
CA ALA A 116 26.57 -31.69 -41.70
C ALA A 116 26.54 -32.96 -42.53
N GLN A 117 26.34 -32.85 -43.84
CA GLN A 117 27.03 -33.62 -44.89
C GLN A 117 26.67 -33.11 -46.28
#